data_AF-A0A2J6JA94-F1
#
_entry.id   AF-A0A2J6JA94-F1
#
_cell.length_a   1.000
_cell.length_b   1.000
_cell.length_c   1.000
_cell.angle_alpha   90.00
_cell.angle_beta   90.00
_cell.angle_gamma   90.00
#
_symmetry.space_group_name_H-M   'P 1'
#
loop_
_entity.id
_entity.type
_entity.pdbx_description
1 polymer ?
#
loop_
_entity_poly.entity_id
_entity_poly.type
_entity_poly.pdbx_seq_one_letter_code
_entity_poly.pdbx_strand_id
1 'polypeptide(L)'
;KSPHFFRTIAPDDTQGKLAVTFVTSNLKAKKIAVIHDKGAYGKGFADYAVAAIESIPGAKVVLYEGITKGALNYSAVVQKMRREGAEAVIFGGYHPEASKLVAQMKKKRVKIPFIGPDGIKGNGFLDIAGKKAEGVYATGPRDVSRQRLNKQAHDAYRQKFGKEPGTFFDQGYAALQAVFNAANVAGSTDLSAMSKVLREKPVETTLGAIHFDAHGDAIGVGFSVYQVRKGSFVELMGE
;
A
#
# COMPACT_ATOMS: atom_id res chain seq x y z
N LYS A 1 -21.59 -11.03 -6.98
CA LYS A 1 -20.39 -11.76 -6.51
C LYS A 1 -19.68 -12.32 -7.74
N SER A 2 -18.36 -12.24 -7.83
CA SER A 2 -17.59 -12.70 -8.99
C SER A 2 -16.91 -14.03 -8.65
N PRO A 3 -17.45 -15.20 -9.05
CA PRO A 3 -16.98 -16.51 -8.59
C PRO A 3 -15.57 -16.88 -9.08
N HIS A 4 -15.04 -16.12 -10.04
CA HIS A 4 -13.73 -16.32 -10.66
C HIS A 4 -12.75 -15.17 -10.38
N PHE A 5 -13.07 -14.32 -9.40
CA PHE A 5 -12.15 -13.27 -8.95
C PHE A 5 -11.22 -13.80 -7.87
N PHE A 6 -9.93 -13.47 -8.00
CA PHE A 6 -8.87 -13.79 -7.04
C PHE A 6 -7.84 -12.65 -7.02
N ARG A 7 -7.20 -12.39 -5.87
CA ARG A 7 -6.11 -11.40 -5.74
C ARG A 7 -5.01 -11.87 -4.79
N THR A 8 -3.77 -11.58 -5.17
CA THR A 8 -2.55 -11.88 -4.40
C THR A 8 -2.07 -10.70 -3.56
N ILE A 9 -2.96 -9.75 -3.30
CA ILE A 9 -2.72 -8.58 -2.46
C ILE A 9 -3.87 -8.45 -1.46
N ALA A 10 -3.56 -8.04 -0.23
CA ALA A 10 -4.56 -7.83 0.80
C ALA A 10 -5.48 -6.64 0.44
N PRO A 11 -6.73 -6.61 0.96
CA PRO A 11 -7.69 -5.55 0.65
C PRO A 11 -7.33 -4.18 1.25
N ASP A 12 -7.77 -3.10 0.59
CA ASP A 12 -7.48 -1.70 0.99
C ASP A 12 -8.05 -1.32 2.36
N ASP A 13 -9.14 -1.94 2.82
CA ASP A 13 -9.74 -1.62 4.13
C ASP A 13 -8.79 -2.02 5.28
N THR A 14 -8.11 -3.15 5.12
CA THR A 14 -7.06 -3.65 6.02
C THR A 14 -5.88 -2.69 6.00
N GLN A 15 -5.48 -2.24 4.82
CA GLN A 15 -4.41 -1.27 4.64
C GLN A 15 -4.71 0.10 5.30
N GLY A 16 -5.94 0.60 5.15
CA GLY A 16 -6.39 1.86 5.76
C GLY A 16 -6.41 1.77 7.28
N LYS A 17 -6.91 0.67 7.83
CA LYS A 17 -6.88 0.39 9.28
C LYS A 17 -5.45 0.33 9.81
N LEU A 18 -4.52 -0.31 9.10
CA LEU A 18 -3.11 -0.36 9.49
C LEU A 18 -2.50 1.05 9.56
N ALA A 19 -2.75 1.89 8.56
CA ALA A 19 -2.25 3.27 8.55
C ALA A 19 -2.79 4.08 9.74
N VAL A 20 -4.08 3.96 10.03
CA VAL A 20 -4.73 4.66 11.16
C VAL A 20 -4.23 4.16 12.50
N THR A 21 -4.10 2.84 12.67
CA THR A 21 -3.54 2.22 13.89
C THR A 21 -2.13 2.72 14.14
N PHE A 22 -1.29 2.75 13.10
CA PHE A 22 0.08 3.27 13.22
C PHE A 22 0.11 4.75 13.64
N VAL A 23 -0.71 5.59 13.00
CA VAL A 23 -0.76 7.03 13.29
C VAL A 23 -1.25 7.31 14.71
N THR A 24 -2.27 6.58 15.18
CA THR A 24 -2.88 6.80 16.51
C THR A 24 -2.11 6.11 17.63
N SER A 25 -1.60 4.90 17.40
CA SER A 25 -0.99 4.07 18.43
C SER A 25 0.53 4.24 18.51
N ASN A 26 1.23 4.39 17.39
CA ASN A 26 2.69 4.52 17.37
C ASN A 26 3.13 5.98 17.35
N LEU A 27 2.48 6.80 16.51
CA LEU A 27 2.78 8.24 16.42
C LEU A 27 1.99 9.08 17.42
N LYS A 28 1.02 8.49 18.11
CA LYS A 28 0.19 9.13 19.16
C LYS A 28 -0.61 10.35 18.67
N ALA A 29 -0.85 10.46 17.37
CA ALA A 29 -1.62 11.55 16.80
C ALA A 29 -3.13 11.33 17.04
N LYS A 30 -3.79 12.40 17.49
CA LYS A 30 -5.24 12.46 17.75
C LYS A 30 -5.95 13.33 16.72
N LYS A 31 -5.30 14.37 16.19
CA LYS A 31 -5.86 15.25 15.15
C LYS A 31 -5.30 14.89 13.78
N ILE A 32 -6.09 14.25 12.93
CA ILE A 32 -5.59 13.65 11.70
C ILE A 32 -6.20 14.38 10.50
N ALA A 33 -5.34 14.82 9.58
CA ALA A 33 -5.79 15.26 8.26
C ALA A 33 -5.81 14.06 7.31
N VAL A 34 -6.92 13.88 6.60
CA VAL A 34 -7.09 12.85 5.58
C VAL A 34 -7.22 13.52 4.21
N ILE A 35 -6.24 13.31 3.35
CA ILE A 35 -6.17 13.93 2.02
C ILE A 35 -6.28 12.84 0.97
N HIS A 36 -6.97 13.07 -0.15
CA HIS A 36 -7.06 12.07 -1.21
C HIS A 36 -6.94 12.67 -2.61
N ASP A 37 -6.55 11.86 -3.60
CA ASP A 37 -6.35 12.29 -4.98
C ASP A 37 -7.63 12.32 -5.84
N LYS A 38 -8.80 12.16 -5.21
CA LYS A 38 -10.14 12.00 -5.84
C LYS A 38 -10.33 10.79 -6.75
N GLY A 39 -9.29 9.99 -7.02
CA GLY A 39 -9.42 8.73 -7.74
C GLY A 39 -10.10 7.67 -6.89
N ALA A 40 -10.72 6.66 -7.52
CA ALA A 40 -11.45 5.61 -6.81
C ALA A 40 -10.62 4.92 -5.71
N TYR A 41 -9.39 4.51 -6.04
CA TYR A 41 -8.46 3.92 -5.07
C TYR A 41 -8.09 4.88 -3.93
N GLY A 42 -7.56 6.07 -4.25
CA GLY A 42 -7.10 7.02 -3.24
C GLY A 42 -8.24 7.52 -2.34
N LYS A 43 -9.41 7.77 -2.92
CA LYS A 43 -10.62 8.11 -2.16
C LYS A 43 -11.09 6.93 -1.31
N GLY A 44 -11.14 5.71 -1.84
CA GLY A 44 -11.55 4.53 -1.10
C GLY A 44 -10.67 4.28 0.13
N PHE A 45 -9.34 4.31 -0.05
CA PHE A 45 -8.39 4.23 1.06
C PHE A 45 -8.62 5.32 2.12
N ALA A 46 -8.82 6.57 1.68
CA ALA A 46 -9.10 7.69 2.57
C ALA A 46 -10.43 7.53 3.32
N ASP A 47 -11.47 7.02 2.69
CA ASP A 47 -12.77 6.76 3.31
C ASP A 47 -12.67 5.66 4.36
N TYR A 48 -11.92 4.57 4.09
CA TYR A 48 -11.62 3.55 5.08
C TYR A 48 -10.81 4.11 6.25
N ALA A 49 -9.86 5.02 5.99
CA ALA A 49 -9.10 5.68 7.04
C ALA A 49 -10.00 6.58 7.92
N VAL A 50 -10.93 7.34 7.34
CA VAL A 50 -11.91 8.14 8.10
C VAL A 50 -12.74 7.25 9.02
N ALA A 51 -13.34 6.18 8.48
CA ALA A 51 -14.15 5.26 9.28
C ALA A 51 -13.34 4.60 10.41
N ALA A 52 -12.09 4.23 10.15
CA ALA A 52 -11.21 3.68 11.17
C ALA A 52 -10.83 4.73 12.24
N ILE A 53 -10.59 6.00 11.88
CA ILE A 53 -10.32 7.08 12.85
C ILE A 53 -11.52 7.31 13.75
N GLU A 54 -12.74 7.36 13.19
CA GLU A 54 -13.98 7.59 13.94
C GLU A 54 -14.28 6.48 14.95
N SER A 55 -13.77 5.26 14.71
CA SER A 55 -13.89 4.14 15.65
C SER A 55 -12.93 4.22 16.85
N ILE A 56 -11.94 5.13 16.84
CA ILE A 56 -10.91 5.24 17.88
C ILE A 56 -11.25 6.38 18.86
N PRO A 57 -11.51 6.07 20.15
CA PRO A 57 -11.79 7.08 21.15
C PRO A 57 -10.68 8.15 21.25
N GLY A 58 -11.09 9.42 21.08
CA GLY A 58 -10.19 10.56 21.21
C GLY A 58 -9.39 10.91 19.94
N ALA A 59 -9.47 10.10 18.88
CA ALA A 59 -8.98 10.48 17.55
C ALA A 59 -10.08 11.26 16.79
N LYS A 60 -9.67 12.19 15.94
CA LYS A 60 -10.56 13.07 15.17
C LYS A 60 -9.98 13.36 13.80
N VAL A 61 -10.83 13.31 12.78
CA VAL A 61 -10.53 13.86 11.46
C VAL A 61 -10.69 15.38 11.55
N VAL A 62 -9.59 16.14 11.47
CA VAL A 62 -9.62 17.62 11.52
C VAL A 62 -9.67 18.25 10.14
N LEU A 63 -9.36 17.48 9.10
CA LEU A 63 -9.50 17.88 7.70
C LEU A 63 -9.74 16.64 6.86
N TYR A 64 -10.76 16.67 6.02
CA TYR A 64 -10.95 15.70 4.94
C TYR A 64 -11.06 16.45 3.62
N GLU A 65 -10.07 16.31 2.72
CA GLU A 65 -10.05 17.09 1.49
C GLU A 65 -9.44 16.36 0.29
N GLY A 66 -10.10 16.46 -0.85
CA GLY A 66 -9.60 15.95 -2.12
C GLY A 66 -8.72 16.96 -2.86
N ILE A 67 -7.52 16.56 -3.25
CA ILE A 67 -6.67 17.33 -4.17
C ILE A 67 -6.93 16.94 -5.63
N THR A 68 -6.72 17.87 -6.54
CA THR A 68 -6.82 17.60 -7.98
C THR A 68 -5.53 16.98 -8.49
N LYS A 69 -5.64 15.80 -9.13
CA LYS A 69 -4.51 15.11 -9.78
C LYS A 69 -3.82 16.02 -10.79
N GLY A 70 -2.50 15.93 -10.89
CA GLY A 70 -1.71 16.71 -11.83
C GLY A 70 -1.56 18.20 -11.49
N ALA A 71 -2.25 18.72 -10.47
CA ALA A 71 -2.12 20.13 -10.10
C ALA A 71 -0.65 20.51 -9.77
N LEU A 72 -0.31 21.75 -10.09
CA LEU A 72 1.05 22.28 -9.86
C LEU A 72 1.27 22.65 -8.38
N ASN A 73 0.21 22.98 -7.66
CA ASN A 73 0.29 23.58 -6.33
C ASN A 73 -0.74 22.99 -5.35
N TYR A 74 -0.27 22.47 -4.24
CA TYR A 74 -1.04 21.95 -3.10
C TYR A 74 -0.87 22.82 -1.84
N SER A 75 -0.36 24.05 -2.00
CA SER A 75 -0.06 24.96 -0.90
C SER A 75 -1.26 25.28 -0.02
N ALA A 76 -2.45 25.35 -0.61
CA ALA A 76 -3.69 25.65 0.10
C ALA A 76 -4.05 24.54 1.09
N VAL A 77 -4.04 23.28 0.66
CA VAL A 77 -4.30 22.13 1.55
C VAL A 77 -3.23 22.00 2.64
N VAL A 78 -1.96 22.26 2.30
CA VAL A 78 -0.87 22.30 3.32
C VAL A 78 -1.10 23.37 4.38
N GLN A 79 -1.57 24.54 4.00
CA GLN A 79 -1.90 25.59 4.96
C GLN A 79 -3.13 25.26 5.80
N LYS A 80 -4.17 24.63 5.20
CA LYS A 80 -5.34 24.15 5.94
C LYS A 80 -4.94 23.13 7.00
N MET A 81 -4.16 22.10 6.64
CA MET A 81 -3.67 21.09 7.61
C MET A 81 -3.01 21.75 8.84
N ARG A 82 -2.19 22.79 8.61
CA ARG A 82 -1.56 23.54 9.71
C ARG A 82 -2.57 24.34 10.54
N ARG A 83 -3.54 25.01 9.90
CA ARG A 83 -4.56 25.82 10.59
C ARG A 83 -5.50 24.97 11.44
N GLU A 84 -5.88 23.79 10.95
CA GLU A 84 -6.73 22.83 11.68
C GLU A 84 -5.97 22.12 12.80
N GLY A 85 -4.67 22.38 12.95
CA GLY A 85 -3.83 21.77 13.98
C GLY A 85 -3.69 20.25 13.81
N ALA A 86 -3.63 19.78 12.56
CA ALA A 86 -3.35 18.37 12.28
C ALA A 86 -1.99 17.97 12.87
N GLU A 87 -1.95 16.80 13.48
CA GLU A 87 -0.77 16.18 14.10
C GLU A 87 -0.18 15.10 13.21
N ALA A 88 -0.94 14.58 12.23
CA ALA A 88 -0.49 13.68 11.19
C ALA A 88 -1.35 13.82 9.91
N VAL A 89 -0.82 13.36 8.78
CA VAL A 89 -1.52 13.29 7.49
C VAL A 89 -1.60 11.84 7.02
N ILE A 90 -2.81 11.38 6.72
CA ILE A 90 -3.06 10.18 5.94
C ILE A 90 -3.44 10.61 4.53
N PHE A 91 -2.66 10.18 3.54
CA PHE A 91 -2.88 10.51 2.13
C PHE A 91 -3.31 9.27 1.35
N GLY A 92 -4.46 9.32 0.67
CA GLY A 92 -4.89 8.30 -0.27
C GLY A 92 -4.62 8.70 -1.73
N GLY A 93 -3.75 7.95 -2.42
CA GLY A 93 -3.42 8.21 -3.81
C GLY A 93 -2.05 7.66 -4.20
N TYR A 94 -1.45 8.25 -5.24
CA TYR A 94 -0.21 7.76 -5.83
C TYR A 94 0.98 8.72 -5.64
N HIS A 95 2.17 8.18 -5.92
CA HIS A 95 3.44 8.86 -5.75
C HIS A 95 3.58 10.25 -6.42
N PRO A 96 2.99 10.59 -7.59
CA PRO A 96 3.21 11.92 -8.19
C PRO A 96 2.62 13.04 -7.32
N GLU A 97 1.37 12.86 -6.88
CA GLU A 97 0.68 13.77 -5.97
C GLU A 97 1.36 13.81 -4.59
N ALA A 98 1.67 12.64 -4.01
CA ALA A 98 2.33 12.54 -2.71
C ALA A 98 3.68 13.26 -2.68
N SER A 99 4.50 13.09 -3.73
CA SER A 99 5.82 13.71 -3.84
C SER A 99 5.72 15.24 -3.82
N LYS A 100 4.78 15.80 -4.59
CA LYS A 100 4.52 17.25 -4.62
C LYS A 100 4.00 17.74 -3.27
N LEU A 101 3.07 17.01 -2.65
CA LEU A 101 2.48 17.38 -1.36
C LEU A 101 3.53 17.41 -0.24
N VAL A 102 4.33 16.34 -0.11
CA VAL A 102 5.45 16.26 0.86
C VAL A 102 6.48 17.35 0.59
N ALA A 103 6.81 17.62 -0.67
CA ALA A 103 7.75 18.68 -1.02
C ALA A 103 7.27 20.06 -0.55
N GLN A 104 5.97 20.34 -0.69
CA GLN A 104 5.37 21.60 -0.28
C GLN A 104 5.17 21.70 1.24
N MET A 105 4.87 20.59 1.93
CA MET A 105 4.90 20.53 3.39
C MET A 105 6.28 20.94 3.93
N LYS A 106 7.36 20.34 3.41
CA LYS A 106 8.74 20.69 3.79
C LYS A 106 9.07 22.16 3.48
N LYS A 107 8.72 22.65 2.28
CA LYS A 107 8.93 24.06 1.89
C LYS A 107 8.22 25.04 2.84
N LYS A 108 7.03 24.69 3.31
CA LYS A 108 6.23 25.51 4.26
C LYS A 108 6.52 25.22 5.74
N ARG A 109 7.53 24.40 6.03
CA ARG A 109 7.92 24.00 7.41
C ARG A 109 6.77 23.34 8.19
N VAL A 110 5.87 22.64 7.50
CA VAL A 110 4.87 21.77 8.12
C VAL A 110 5.52 20.42 8.37
N LYS A 111 5.85 20.13 9.64
CA LYS A 111 6.69 18.99 10.07
C LYS A 111 5.92 17.79 10.62
N ILE A 112 4.62 17.70 10.34
CA ILE A 112 3.79 16.60 10.84
C ILE A 112 4.05 15.32 10.03
N PRO A 113 3.97 14.12 10.63
CA PRO A 113 4.15 12.86 9.92
C PRO A 113 3.17 12.70 8.77
N PHE A 114 3.65 12.07 7.70
CA PHE A 114 2.87 11.76 6.50
C PHE A 114 2.91 10.26 6.27
N ILE A 115 1.74 9.63 6.09
CA ILE A 115 1.60 8.24 5.67
C ILE A 115 0.70 8.15 4.45
N GLY A 116 1.04 7.29 3.49
CA GLY A 116 0.18 6.94 2.36
C GLY A 116 0.14 5.43 2.09
N PRO A 117 -0.62 4.98 1.08
CA PRO A 117 -0.78 3.56 0.80
C PRO A 117 0.39 2.98 -0.02
N ASP A 118 0.27 1.72 -0.42
CA ASP A 118 1.27 1.04 -1.27
C ASP A 118 1.51 1.75 -2.61
N GLY A 119 0.54 2.53 -3.11
CA GLY A 119 0.68 3.41 -4.27
C GLY A 119 1.78 4.48 -4.17
N ILE A 120 2.33 4.73 -2.97
CA ILE A 120 3.50 5.59 -2.74
C ILE A 120 4.77 4.81 -2.36
N LYS A 121 4.67 3.52 -2.03
CA LYS A 121 5.77 2.68 -1.54
C LYS A 121 6.64 2.15 -2.69
N GLY A 122 7.31 3.04 -3.43
CA GLY A 122 8.20 2.62 -4.52
C GLY A 122 9.19 3.68 -4.99
N ASN A 123 10.09 3.27 -5.89
CA ASN A 123 11.18 4.14 -6.39
C ASN A 123 10.66 5.41 -7.05
N GLY A 124 9.54 5.38 -7.76
CA GLY A 124 8.95 6.59 -8.36
C GLY A 124 8.64 7.70 -7.35
N PHE A 125 8.30 7.36 -6.10
CA PHE A 125 8.19 8.36 -5.03
C PHE A 125 9.56 8.88 -4.60
N LEU A 126 10.51 7.98 -4.36
CA LEU A 126 11.86 8.33 -3.93
C LEU A 126 12.60 9.21 -4.95
N ASP A 127 12.44 8.91 -6.24
CA ASP A 127 13.05 9.63 -7.36
C ASP A 127 12.53 11.07 -7.45
N ILE A 128 11.21 11.26 -7.33
CA ILE A 128 10.59 12.60 -7.45
C ILE A 128 10.76 13.41 -6.16
N ALA A 129 10.55 12.80 -4.99
CA ALA A 129 10.64 13.50 -3.71
C ALA A 129 12.11 13.73 -3.28
N GLY A 130 13.03 12.85 -3.67
CA GLY A 130 14.44 12.90 -3.30
C GLY A 130 14.64 13.00 -1.79
N LYS A 131 15.52 13.89 -1.34
CA LYS A 131 15.74 14.17 0.10
C LYS A 131 14.47 14.57 0.86
N LYS A 132 13.42 15.01 0.15
CA LYS A 132 12.14 15.36 0.78
C LYS A 132 11.33 14.13 1.16
N ALA A 133 11.65 12.94 0.65
CA ALA A 133 11.05 11.69 1.08
C ALA A 133 11.42 11.28 2.51
N GLU A 134 12.58 11.72 3.04
CA GLU A 134 13.06 11.25 4.34
C GLU A 134 12.03 11.44 5.45
N GLY A 135 11.76 10.36 6.19
CA GLY A 135 10.79 10.30 7.29
C GLY A 135 9.35 10.01 6.87
N VAL A 136 9.03 9.97 5.57
CA VAL A 136 7.70 9.61 5.07
C VAL A 136 7.41 8.14 5.36
N TYR A 137 6.20 7.88 5.82
CA TYR A 137 5.68 6.53 6.04
C TYR A 137 4.84 6.09 4.84
N ALA A 138 4.77 4.78 4.63
CA ALA A 138 3.82 4.18 3.70
C ALA A 138 3.36 2.83 4.25
N THR A 139 2.10 2.46 4.06
CA THR A 139 1.72 1.06 4.12
C THR A 139 2.10 0.37 2.81
N GLY A 140 2.37 -0.93 2.85
CA GLY A 140 2.87 -1.66 1.68
C GLY A 140 2.86 -3.16 1.93
N PRO A 141 2.81 -4.01 0.88
CA PRO A 141 2.87 -5.46 1.09
C PRO A 141 4.08 -5.84 1.96
N ARG A 142 3.92 -6.82 2.85
CA ARG A 142 4.98 -7.37 3.71
C ARG A 142 6.26 -7.69 2.92
N ASP A 143 7.42 -7.50 3.54
CA ASP A 143 8.68 -7.86 2.91
C ASP A 143 8.81 -9.39 2.75
N VAL A 144 8.83 -9.85 1.50
CA VAL A 144 8.96 -11.26 1.13
C VAL A 144 10.33 -11.59 0.54
N SER A 145 11.29 -10.66 0.58
CA SER A 145 12.64 -10.80 -0.01
C SER A 145 13.45 -11.96 0.58
N ARG A 146 13.07 -12.46 1.76
CA ARG A 146 13.68 -13.62 2.41
C ARG A 146 13.14 -14.96 1.89
N GLN A 147 12.00 -14.97 1.20
CA GLN A 147 11.40 -16.18 0.66
C GLN A 147 12.26 -16.76 -0.46
N ARG A 148 12.45 -18.08 -0.46
CA ARG A 148 13.29 -18.78 -1.45
C ARG A 148 12.81 -18.53 -2.88
N LEU A 149 11.49 -18.68 -3.12
CA LEU A 149 10.90 -18.46 -4.45
C LEU A 149 10.97 -17.00 -4.90
N ASN A 150 10.89 -16.05 -3.95
CA ASN A 150 11.07 -14.63 -4.23
C ASN A 150 12.49 -14.35 -4.77
N LYS A 151 13.52 -14.80 -4.03
CA LYS A 151 14.92 -14.65 -4.46
C LYS A 151 15.16 -15.22 -5.86
N GLN A 152 14.67 -16.45 -6.11
CA GLN A 152 14.80 -17.11 -7.41
C GLN A 152 14.14 -16.32 -8.54
N ALA A 153 12.92 -15.78 -8.32
CA ALA A 153 12.22 -14.99 -9.32
C ALA A 153 12.95 -13.67 -9.63
N HIS A 154 13.50 -13.00 -8.61
CA HIS A 154 14.28 -11.78 -8.75
C HIS A 154 15.62 -12.03 -9.48
N ASP A 155 16.35 -13.09 -9.12
CA ASP A 155 17.58 -13.48 -9.80
C ASP A 155 17.33 -13.78 -11.29
N ALA A 156 16.28 -14.55 -11.59
CA ALA A 156 15.89 -14.83 -12.97
C ALA A 156 15.49 -13.57 -13.75
N TYR A 157 14.78 -12.63 -13.09
CA TYR A 157 14.42 -11.35 -13.71
C TYR A 157 15.66 -10.52 -14.02
N ARG A 158 16.59 -10.38 -13.06
CA ARG A 158 17.87 -9.68 -13.27
C ARG A 158 18.70 -10.29 -14.38
N GLN A 159 18.82 -11.62 -14.41
CA GLN A 159 19.57 -12.32 -15.44
C GLN A 159 18.99 -12.06 -16.85
N LYS A 160 17.65 -12.00 -16.96
CA LYS A 160 16.98 -11.81 -18.25
C LYS A 160 16.93 -10.36 -18.71
N PHE A 161 16.73 -9.41 -17.79
CA PHE A 161 16.41 -8.02 -18.12
C PHE A 161 17.48 -7.01 -17.69
N GLY A 162 18.52 -7.43 -16.95
CA GLY A 162 19.62 -6.58 -16.54
C GLY A 162 19.24 -5.47 -15.54
N LYS A 163 18.10 -5.58 -14.88
CA LYS A 163 17.59 -4.58 -13.92
C LYS A 163 16.72 -5.22 -12.84
N GLU A 164 16.50 -4.48 -11.76
CA GLU A 164 15.55 -4.88 -10.72
C GLU A 164 14.10 -4.86 -11.22
N PRO A 165 13.24 -5.75 -10.69
CA PRO A 165 11.83 -5.73 -11.02
C PRO A 165 11.09 -4.54 -10.39
N GLY A 166 9.90 -4.22 -10.93
CA GLY A 166 9.06 -3.13 -10.45
C GLY A 166 8.33 -3.45 -9.13
N THR A 167 7.73 -2.42 -8.53
CA THR A 167 7.14 -2.45 -7.17
C THR A 167 6.16 -3.60 -6.90
N PHE A 168 5.36 -4.02 -7.88
CA PHE A 168 4.33 -5.05 -7.73
C PHE A 168 4.68 -6.38 -8.44
N PHE A 169 5.96 -6.59 -8.75
CA PHE A 169 6.42 -7.80 -9.41
C PHE A 169 6.07 -9.06 -8.62
N ASP A 170 6.27 -9.05 -7.31
CA ASP A 170 6.06 -10.23 -6.47
C ASP A 170 4.60 -10.70 -6.50
N GLN A 171 3.64 -9.76 -6.45
CA GLN A 171 2.20 -10.05 -6.49
C GLN A 171 1.79 -10.57 -7.87
N GLY A 172 2.30 -9.96 -8.95
CA GLY A 172 2.04 -10.42 -10.32
C GLY A 172 2.64 -11.80 -10.59
N TYR A 173 3.84 -12.06 -10.10
CA TYR A 173 4.52 -13.35 -10.25
C TYR A 173 3.77 -14.45 -9.47
N ALA A 174 3.38 -14.18 -8.22
CA ALA A 174 2.58 -15.10 -7.42
C ALA A 174 1.22 -15.41 -8.04
N ALA A 175 0.57 -14.42 -8.67
CA ALA A 175 -0.71 -14.64 -9.35
C ALA A 175 -0.56 -15.65 -10.48
N LEU A 176 0.50 -15.57 -11.28
CA LEU A 176 0.79 -16.55 -12.33
C LEU A 176 1.15 -17.93 -11.76
N GLN A 177 1.95 -17.98 -10.68
CA GLN A 177 2.24 -19.24 -10.00
C GLN A 177 0.98 -19.94 -9.50
N ALA A 178 0.03 -19.18 -8.92
CA ALA A 178 -1.24 -19.71 -8.47
C ALA A 178 -2.10 -20.24 -9.63
N VAL A 179 -2.21 -19.47 -10.72
CA VAL A 179 -2.96 -19.88 -11.92
C VAL A 179 -2.38 -21.15 -12.55
N PHE A 180 -1.05 -21.23 -12.72
CA PHE A 180 -0.41 -22.42 -13.29
C PHE A 180 -0.51 -23.63 -12.38
N ASN A 181 -0.34 -23.45 -11.07
CA ASN A 181 -0.56 -24.53 -10.11
C ASN A 181 -2.00 -25.06 -10.18
N ALA A 182 -2.99 -24.16 -10.22
CA ALA A 182 -4.39 -24.53 -10.30
C ALA A 182 -4.72 -25.34 -11.56
N ALA A 183 -4.21 -24.91 -12.73
CA ALA A 183 -4.39 -25.64 -13.98
C ALA A 183 -3.76 -27.03 -13.94
N ASN A 184 -2.54 -27.14 -13.40
CA ASN A 184 -1.82 -28.41 -13.28
C ASN A 184 -2.51 -29.39 -12.32
N VAL A 185 -2.97 -28.91 -11.16
CA VAL A 185 -3.65 -29.75 -10.17
C VAL A 185 -5.05 -30.14 -10.64
N ALA A 186 -5.75 -29.24 -11.35
CA ALA A 186 -7.05 -29.55 -11.94
C ALA A 186 -6.95 -30.47 -13.17
N GLY A 187 -5.77 -30.56 -13.80
CA GLY A 187 -5.60 -31.20 -15.11
C GLY A 187 -6.44 -30.54 -16.21
N SER A 188 -6.75 -29.25 -16.06
CA SER A 188 -7.71 -28.54 -16.92
C SER A 188 -7.52 -27.03 -16.82
N THR A 189 -7.92 -26.32 -17.88
CA THR A 189 -8.03 -24.85 -17.92
C THR A 189 -9.46 -24.36 -17.73
N ASP A 190 -10.38 -25.24 -17.34
CA ASP A 190 -11.74 -24.85 -16.96
C ASP A 190 -11.73 -23.94 -15.72
N LEU A 191 -12.42 -22.80 -15.82
CA LEU A 191 -12.40 -21.78 -14.77
C LEU A 191 -12.99 -22.29 -13.45
N SER A 192 -14.02 -23.14 -13.48
CA SER A 192 -14.65 -23.66 -12.27
C SER A 192 -13.74 -24.66 -11.58
N ALA A 193 -13.11 -25.55 -12.34
CA ALA A 193 -12.13 -26.51 -11.82
C ALA A 193 -10.92 -25.79 -11.19
N MET A 194 -10.33 -24.82 -11.89
CA MET A 194 -9.21 -24.02 -11.37
C MET A 194 -9.62 -23.21 -10.13
N SER A 195 -10.80 -22.57 -10.16
CA SER A 195 -11.32 -21.78 -9.04
C SER A 195 -11.56 -22.64 -7.78
N LYS A 196 -11.88 -23.92 -7.94
CA LYS A 196 -12.00 -24.87 -6.83
C LYS A 196 -10.61 -25.14 -6.22
N VAL A 197 -9.61 -25.44 -7.06
CA VAL A 197 -8.24 -25.69 -6.58
C VAL A 197 -7.69 -24.48 -5.82
N LEU A 198 -7.82 -23.27 -6.36
CA LEU A 198 -7.34 -22.04 -5.73
C LEU A 198 -7.90 -21.85 -4.31
N ARG A 199 -9.14 -22.28 -4.06
CA ARG A 199 -9.77 -22.16 -2.74
C ARG A 199 -9.38 -23.26 -1.75
N GLU A 200 -9.19 -24.49 -2.26
CA GLU A 200 -9.03 -25.67 -1.40
C GLU A 200 -7.57 -26.03 -1.13
N LYS A 201 -6.63 -25.61 -1.99
CA LYS A 201 -5.23 -26.05 -1.95
C LYS A 201 -4.27 -24.87 -1.81
N PRO A 202 -3.36 -24.89 -0.83
CA PRO A 202 -2.30 -23.92 -0.76
C PRO A 202 -1.29 -24.11 -1.91
N VAL A 203 -0.71 -23.00 -2.35
CA VAL A 203 0.33 -22.94 -3.38
C VAL A 203 1.52 -22.14 -2.87
N GLU A 204 2.73 -22.68 -3.06
CA GLU A 204 3.98 -21.99 -2.79
C GLU A 204 4.26 -20.94 -3.87
N THR A 205 4.46 -19.68 -3.48
CA THR A 205 4.67 -18.56 -4.39
C THR A 205 5.83 -17.65 -3.96
N THR A 206 6.13 -16.61 -4.75
CA THR A 206 7.02 -15.51 -4.35
C THR A 206 6.56 -14.77 -3.10
N LEU A 207 5.29 -14.91 -2.69
CA LEU A 207 4.75 -14.34 -1.46
C LEU A 207 4.81 -15.30 -0.26
N GLY A 208 5.33 -16.52 -0.46
CA GLY A 208 5.17 -17.65 0.45
C GLY A 208 3.96 -18.52 0.08
N ALA A 209 3.58 -19.43 0.98
CA ALA A 209 2.39 -20.26 0.81
C ALA A 209 1.12 -19.40 0.91
N ILE A 210 0.28 -19.44 -0.14
CA ILE A 210 -1.00 -18.76 -0.17
C ILE A 210 -2.13 -19.73 -0.55
N HIS A 211 -3.34 -19.46 -0.08
CA HIS A 211 -4.59 -20.01 -0.63
C HIS A 211 -5.65 -18.91 -0.61
N PHE A 212 -6.81 -19.14 -1.24
CA PHE A 212 -7.81 -18.09 -1.40
C PHE A 212 -9.09 -18.41 -0.62
N ASP A 213 -9.65 -17.40 0.03
CA ASP A 213 -10.93 -17.54 0.73
C ASP A 213 -12.13 -17.58 -0.23
N ALA A 214 -13.35 -17.60 0.33
CA ALA A 214 -14.58 -17.61 -0.45
C ALA A 214 -14.78 -16.34 -1.31
N HIS A 215 -14.13 -15.22 -0.96
CA HIS A 215 -14.16 -13.95 -1.67
C HIS A 215 -13.08 -13.83 -2.75
N GLY A 216 -12.11 -14.75 -2.76
CA GLY A 216 -10.95 -14.70 -3.66
C GLY A 216 -9.78 -13.92 -3.07
N ASP A 217 -9.78 -13.68 -1.75
CA ASP A 217 -8.72 -12.95 -1.06
C ASP A 217 -7.65 -13.94 -0.62
N ALA A 218 -6.39 -13.62 -0.94
CA ALA A 218 -5.27 -14.46 -0.53
C ALA A 218 -5.11 -14.44 0.99
N ILE A 219 -5.05 -15.63 1.57
CA ILE A 219 -4.64 -15.89 2.94
C ILE A 219 -3.13 -16.12 2.96
N GLY A 220 -2.44 -15.53 3.94
CA GLY A 220 -0.98 -15.59 4.06
C GLY A 220 -0.26 -14.32 3.58
N VAL A 221 -0.95 -13.41 2.90
CA VAL A 221 -0.44 -12.08 2.54
C VAL A 221 -0.90 -11.03 3.57
N GLY A 222 -0.22 -9.89 3.61
CA GLY A 222 -0.56 -8.81 4.55
C GLY A 222 0.21 -7.52 4.24
N PHE A 223 -0.14 -6.47 4.96
CA PHE A 223 0.51 -5.17 4.87
C PHE A 223 1.46 -4.91 6.03
N SER A 224 2.39 -3.99 5.82
CA SER A 224 3.33 -3.48 6.82
C SER A 224 3.50 -1.99 6.65
N VAL A 225 3.94 -1.34 7.72
CA VAL A 225 4.33 0.06 7.70
C VAL A 225 5.81 0.15 7.40
N TYR A 226 6.14 0.97 6.42
CA TYR A 226 7.49 1.32 6.01
C TYR A 226 7.77 2.78 6.32
N GLN A 227 9.05 3.11 6.50
CA GLN A 227 9.52 4.48 6.59
C GLN A 227 10.68 4.70 5.65
N VAL A 228 10.69 5.82 4.93
CA VAL A 228 11.88 6.26 4.19
C VAL A 228 12.98 6.63 5.18
N ARG A 229 14.05 5.85 5.17
CA ARG A 229 15.27 6.04 5.95
C ARG A 229 16.47 6.01 5.02
N LYS A 230 17.30 7.04 5.05
CA LYS A 230 18.48 7.17 4.19
C LYS A 230 18.15 6.96 2.70
N GLY A 231 17.00 7.45 2.25
CA GLY A 231 16.58 7.35 0.86
C GLY A 231 15.99 6.01 0.43
N SER A 232 15.67 5.09 1.34
CA SER A 232 15.00 3.82 1.02
C SER A 232 13.87 3.52 1.98
N PHE A 233 12.82 2.82 1.52
CA PHE A 233 11.78 2.33 2.42
C PHE A 233 12.31 1.17 3.26
N VAL A 234 12.23 1.30 4.58
CA VAL A 234 12.59 0.28 5.56
C VAL A 234 11.33 -0.13 6.31
N GLU A 235 11.07 -1.43 6.36
CA GLU A 235 9.94 -2.00 7.09
C GLU A 235 10.10 -1.76 8.60
N LEU A 236 9.02 -1.36 9.27
CA LEU A 236 9.01 -1.09 10.71
C LEU A 236 8.23 -2.12 11.51
N MET A 237 7.06 -2.51 10.99
CA MET A 237 6.09 -3.37 11.66
C MET A 237 5.12 -3.92 10.63
N GLY A 238 4.78 -5.20 10.75
CA GLY A 238 3.75 -5.86 9.95
C GLY A 238 2.58 -6.35 10.79
N GLU A 239 1.46 -6.60 10.10
CA GLU A 239 0.35 -7.41 10.59
C GLU A 239 0.68 -8.90 10.55
#